data_AF-A0A6P1ZRR1-F1
#
_entry.id   AF-A0A6P1ZRR1-F1
#
_cell.length_a   1.000
_cell.length_b   1.000
_cell.length_c   1.000
_cell.angle_alpha   90.00
_cell.angle_beta   90.00
_cell.angle_gamma   90.00
#
_symmetry.space_group_name_H-M   'P 1'
#
loop_
_entity.id
_entity.type
_entity.pdbx_description
1 polymer ?
#
loop_
_entity_poly.entity_id
_entity_poly.type
_entity_poly.pdbx_seq_one_letter_code
_entity_poly.pdbx_strand_id
1 'polypeptide(L)'
;MVSTLDDTKRNAIAVKLANMKLMQQLFIENEQLFLKESTDAEVSDRIRKMLEDDQKNQGVLETVVVQYGIQQQPAQIVQEMSKKIRELMQGSELSFYEKIFQHELLKHQQVMSGLTIHKAAQKVGADVMAAISPLNTVNFENRAHQEQLKGFLEVLGVRELTGQDADHGIWGRVQDAIAAFSGVVGSAVTQSSDKQDMNIQDVIRMDHNKVNILFTELLQSNDPKKIQEYFGQIYKDLTAHSEAEEEIVYPRVRSFYGEADTQELFDEQAQMKRLLEEIRAINPSAPEFKDRVRNLMDIVGDHIRQEESTMFASIRNNLSSTQTEEIATQFKAAKSRIQAKLGGGTKTGANV
;
A
#
# COMPACT_ATOMS: atom_id res chain seq x y z
N MET A 1 -10.08 46.66 11.00
CA MET A 1 -8.86 46.21 10.30
C MET A 1 -9.31 45.41 9.08
N VAL A 2 -8.87 45.79 7.88
CA VAL A 2 -9.15 45.00 6.66
C VAL A 2 -8.21 43.80 6.71
N SER A 3 -8.73 42.58 6.85
CA SER A 3 -7.89 41.38 6.77
C SER A 3 -7.30 41.29 5.38
N THR A 4 -6.00 41.03 5.26
CA THR A 4 -5.39 40.81 3.96
C THR A 4 -5.87 39.47 3.38
N LEU A 5 -5.77 39.28 2.06
CA LEU A 5 -6.08 38.00 1.41
C LEU A 5 -5.25 36.85 1.99
N ASP A 6 -4.02 37.14 2.45
CA ASP A 6 -3.15 36.16 3.10
C ASP A 6 -3.67 35.75 4.48
N ASP A 7 -4.13 36.71 5.28
CA ASP A 7 -4.76 36.44 6.59
C ASP A 7 -6.01 35.56 6.44
N THR A 8 -6.83 35.79 5.40
CA THR A 8 -8.02 34.99 5.13
C THR A 8 -7.64 33.54 4.77
N LYS A 9 -6.63 33.34 3.90
CA LYS A 9 -6.14 32.00 3.53
C LYS A 9 -5.56 31.26 4.73
N ARG A 10 -4.76 31.96 5.55
CA ARG A 10 -4.13 31.38 6.73
C ARG A 10 -5.14 30.98 7.80
N ASN A 11 -6.17 31.80 8.03
CA ASN A 11 -7.27 31.46 8.93
C ASN A 11 -8.08 30.26 8.42
N ALA A 12 -8.31 30.14 7.10
CA ALA A 12 -9.00 28.98 6.54
C ALA A 12 -8.24 27.67 6.78
N ILE A 13 -6.90 27.68 6.65
CA ILE A 13 -6.06 26.52 7.00
C ILE A 13 -6.15 26.21 8.50
N ALA A 14 -6.10 27.22 9.38
CA ALA A 14 -6.25 27.02 10.83
C ALA A 14 -7.58 26.34 11.20
N VAL A 15 -8.69 26.77 10.60
CA VAL A 15 -10.01 26.13 10.82
C VAL A 15 -10.00 24.67 10.36
N LYS A 16 -9.36 24.36 9.23
CA LYS A 16 -9.25 22.97 8.75
C LYS A 16 -8.36 22.11 9.65
N LEU A 17 -7.26 22.64 10.18
CA LEU A 17 -6.42 21.95 11.17
C LEU A 17 -7.20 21.67 12.45
N ALA A 18 -8.00 22.64 12.94
CA ALA A 18 -8.86 22.45 14.10
C ALA A 18 -9.94 21.37 13.85
N ASN A 19 -10.54 21.36 12.65
CA ASN A 19 -11.46 20.29 12.25
C ASN A 19 -10.78 18.92 12.25
N MET A 20 -9.57 18.82 11.68
CA MET A 20 -8.81 17.56 11.68
C MET A 20 -8.52 17.06 13.09
N LYS A 21 -8.16 17.96 14.02
CA LYS A 21 -7.94 17.60 15.43
C LYS A 21 -9.22 17.04 16.07
N LEU A 22 -10.37 17.69 15.84
CA LEU A 22 -11.65 17.20 16.35
C LEU A 22 -12.02 15.83 15.77
N MET A 23 -11.80 15.63 14.47
CA MET A 23 -12.03 14.34 13.81
C MET A 23 -11.11 13.24 14.33
N GLN A 24 -9.84 13.57 14.61
CA GLN A 24 -8.89 12.62 15.20
C GLN A 24 -9.37 12.10 16.55
N GLN A 25 -9.89 12.99 17.40
CA GLN A 25 -10.48 12.61 18.67
C GLN A 25 -11.70 11.69 18.49
N LEU A 26 -12.54 11.95 17.49
CA LEU A 26 -13.68 11.10 17.17
C LEU A 26 -13.25 9.70 16.68
N PHE A 27 -12.15 9.58 15.92
CA PHE A 27 -11.64 8.28 15.50
C PHE A 27 -11.22 7.43 16.68
N ILE A 28 -10.42 7.99 17.59
CA ILE A 28 -9.96 7.32 18.80
C ILE A 28 -11.15 6.82 19.63
N GLU A 29 -12.17 7.67 19.82
CA GLU A 29 -13.39 7.28 20.54
C GLU A 29 -14.14 6.14 19.85
N ASN A 30 -14.29 6.20 18.53
CA ASN A 30 -14.97 5.16 17.75
C ASN A 30 -14.19 3.84 17.81
N GLU A 31 -12.88 3.85 17.60
CA GLU A 31 -12.04 2.65 17.64
C GLU A 31 -12.04 1.99 19.03
N GLN A 32 -12.05 2.78 20.11
CA GLN A 32 -12.24 2.26 21.47
C GLN A 32 -13.61 1.60 21.68
N LEU A 33 -14.67 2.12 21.06
CA LEU A 33 -15.99 1.48 21.06
C LEU A 33 -15.95 0.18 20.27
N PHE A 34 -15.33 0.19 19.09
CA PHE A 34 -15.25 -1.00 18.24
C PHE A 34 -14.49 -2.15 18.88
N LEU A 35 -13.42 -1.87 19.63
CA LEU A 35 -12.72 -2.90 20.41
C LEU A 35 -13.57 -3.56 21.50
N LYS A 36 -14.63 -2.88 21.98
CA LYS A 36 -15.56 -3.43 22.96
C LYS A 36 -16.69 -4.23 22.30
N GLU A 37 -17.04 -3.87 21.07
CA GLU A 37 -18.17 -4.45 20.32
C GLU A 37 -17.75 -5.61 19.41
N SER A 38 -16.53 -5.58 18.88
CA SER A 38 -16.00 -6.62 18.00
C SER A 38 -15.86 -7.96 18.72
N THR A 39 -16.36 -9.02 18.10
CA THR A 39 -16.17 -10.41 18.54
C THR A 39 -15.10 -11.15 17.73
N ASP A 40 -14.56 -10.52 16.69
CA ASP A 40 -13.53 -11.08 15.82
C ASP A 40 -12.13 -10.65 16.28
N ALA A 41 -11.27 -11.63 16.54
CA ALA A 41 -9.93 -11.38 17.08
C ALA A 41 -9.01 -10.67 16.08
N GLU A 42 -9.07 -11.01 14.79
CA GLU A 42 -8.23 -10.37 13.77
C GLU A 42 -8.66 -8.92 13.54
N VAL A 43 -9.97 -8.68 13.45
CA VAL A 43 -10.52 -7.32 13.34
C VAL A 43 -10.12 -6.50 14.56
N SER A 44 -10.21 -7.07 15.76
CA SER A 44 -9.83 -6.40 17.01
C SER A 44 -8.34 -6.05 17.06
N ASP A 45 -7.46 -6.93 16.62
CA ASP A 45 -6.02 -6.67 16.59
C ASP A 45 -5.66 -5.52 15.64
N ARG A 46 -6.31 -5.45 14.47
CA ARG A 46 -6.10 -4.37 13.51
C ARG A 46 -6.68 -3.04 14.00
N ILE A 47 -7.87 -3.05 14.60
CA ILE A 47 -8.42 -1.83 15.25
C ILE A 47 -7.47 -1.34 16.34
N ARG A 48 -6.87 -2.24 17.14
CA ARG A 48 -5.90 -1.85 18.18
C ARG A 48 -4.69 -1.13 17.58
N LYS A 49 -4.16 -1.64 16.46
CA LYS A 49 -3.06 -0.98 15.76
C LYS A 49 -3.46 0.39 15.21
N MET A 50 -4.63 0.51 14.57
CA MET A 50 -5.14 1.80 14.09
C MET A 50 -5.31 2.80 15.25
N LEU A 51 -5.83 2.34 16.39
CA LEU A 51 -5.99 3.15 17.59
C LEU A 51 -4.66 3.65 18.15
N GLU A 52 -3.63 2.81 18.18
CA GLU A 52 -2.28 3.21 18.61
C GLU A 52 -1.70 4.30 17.70
N ASP A 53 -1.86 4.14 16.38
CA ASP A 53 -1.39 5.12 15.39
C ASP A 53 -2.20 6.42 15.50
N ASP A 54 -3.51 6.33 15.70
CA ASP A 54 -4.39 7.48 15.88
C ASP A 54 -4.12 8.27 17.17
N GLN A 55 -3.76 7.59 18.25
CA GLN A 55 -3.31 8.23 19.49
C GLN A 55 -2.00 9.00 19.29
N LYS A 56 -1.05 8.44 18.52
CA LYS A 56 0.19 9.17 18.15
C LYS A 56 -0.14 10.37 17.26
N ASN A 57 -1.00 10.19 16.27
CA ASN A 57 -1.43 11.24 15.34
C ASN A 57 -2.10 12.43 16.04
N GLN A 58 -2.80 12.20 17.16
CA GLN A 58 -3.33 13.27 17.98
C GLN A 58 -2.22 14.23 18.44
N GLY A 59 -1.11 13.72 18.96
CA GLY A 59 0.04 14.53 19.36
C GLY A 59 0.72 15.25 18.19
N VAL A 60 0.80 14.60 17.01
CA VAL A 60 1.32 15.22 15.79
C VAL A 60 0.43 16.39 15.36
N LEU A 61 -0.89 16.22 15.32
CA LEU A 61 -1.84 17.28 14.98
C LEU A 61 -1.78 18.45 15.97
N GLU A 62 -1.62 18.18 17.26
CA GLU A 62 -1.40 19.22 18.27
C GLU A 62 -0.14 20.02 18.01
N THR A 63 0.96 19.33 17.70
CA THR A 63 2.22 19.96 17.33
C THR A 63 2.06 20.84 16.09
N VAL A 64 1.40 20.35 15.04
CA VAL A 64 1.13 21.11 13.82
C VAL A 64 0.30 22.35 14.11
N VAL A 65 -0.78 22.25 14.89
CA VAL A 65 -1.63 23.39 15.25
C VAL A 65 -0.83 24.46 16.02
N VAL A 66 0.04 24.04 16.94
CA VAL A 66 0.91 24.95 17.70
C VAL A 66 1.95 25.62 16.80
N GLN A 67 2.67 24.84 15.99
CA GLN A 67 3.71 25.36 15.08
C GLN A 67 3.14 26.25 13.98
N TYR A 68 1.90 26.01 13.55
CA TYR A 68 1.21 26.87 12.59
C TYR A 68 0.95 28.29 13.15
N GLY A 69 0.88 28.44 14.47
CA GLY A 69 0.83 29.74 15.16
C GLY A 69 -0.50 30.49 15.11
N ILE A 70 -1.48 30.01 14.33
CA ILE A 70 -2.83 30.58 14.26
C ILE A 70 -3.84 29.56 14.78
N GLN A 71 -4.44 29.86 15.93
CA GLN A 71 -5.43 28.99 16.56
C GLN A 71 -6.84 29.42 16.17
N GLN A 72 -7.63 28.44 15.75
CA GLN A 72 -9.04 28.58 15.43
C GLN A 72 -9.82 27.44 16.06
N GLN A 73 -11.13 27.64 16.21
CA GLN A 73 -12.04 26.59 16.61
C GLN A 73 -12.47 25.75 15.40
N PRO A 74 -12.84 24.47 15.59
CA PRO A 74 -13.48 23.69 14.54
C PRO A 74 -14.75 24.40 14.05
N ALA A 75 -15.06 24.26 12.77
CA ALA A 75 -16.27 24.83 12.19
C ALA A 75 -17.51 24.26 12.90
N GLN A 76 -18.50 25.10 13.17
CA GLN A 76 -19.70 24.72 13.93
C GLN A 76 -20.39 23.48 13.33
N ILE A 77 -20.54 23.42 12.01
CA ILE A 77 -21.14 22.27 11.32
C ILE A 77 -20.36 20.96 11.58
N VAL A 78 -19.03 21.02 11.67
CA VAL A 78 -18.21 19.84 11.96
C VAL A 78 -18.39 19.41 13.42
N GLN A 79 -18.56 20.35 14.35
CA GLN A 79 -18.89 20.04 15.75
C GLN A 79 -20.25 19.35 15.87
N GLU A 80 -21.27 19.87 15.19
CA GLU A 80 -22.62 19.30 15.18
C GLU A 80 -22.64 17.91 14.53
N MET A 81 -21.97 17.73 13.39
CA MET A 81 -21.79 16.42 12.75
C MET A 81 -21.06 15.44 13.68
N SER A 82 -19.95 15.86 14.29
CA SER A 82 -19.18 15.04 15.23
C SER A 82 -20.02 14.59 16.42
N LYS A 83 -20.85 15.48 16.98
CA LYS A 83 -21.81 15.12 18.03
C LYS A 83 -22.80 14.08 17.53
N LYS A 84 -23.39 14.26 16.35
CA LYS A 84 -24.37 13.31 15.83
C LYS A 84 -23.77 11.93 15.55
N ILE A 85 -22.55 11.89 15.04
CA ILE A 85 -21.82 10.65 14.81
C ILE A 85 -21.55 9.94 16.15
N ARG A 86 -21.15 10.65 17.21
CA ARG A 86 -20.99 10.02 18.54
C ARG A 86 -22.26 9.35 19.02
N GLU A 87 -23.40 10.02 18.88
CA GLU A 87 -24.71 9.46 19.24
C GLU A 87 -24.96 8.15 18.46
N LEU A 88 -24.76 8.16 17.14
CA LEU A 88 -24.97 6.99 16.28
C LEU A 88 -24.00 5.84 16.59
N MET A 89 -22.74 6.13 16.91
CA MET A 89 -21.72 5.12 17.21
C MET A 89 -21.95 4.44 18.56
N GLN A 90 -22.47 5.19 19.55
CA GLN A 90 -22.81 4.66 20.88
C GLN A 90 -24.17 3.96 20.90
N GLY A 91 -25.04 4.32 19.97
CA GLY A 91 -26.38 3.77 19.83
C GLY A 91 -26.42 2.36 19.24
N SER A 92 -27.63 1.86 19.10
CA SER A 92 -27.96 0.56 18.50
C SER A 92 -28.64 0.70 17.14
N GLU A 93 -28.77 1.93 16.64
CA GLU A 93 -29.40 2.25 15.35
C GLU A 93 -28.56 1.81 14.16
N LEU A 94 -27.25 1.67 14.36
CA LEU A 94 -26.31 1.14 13.37
C LEU A 94 -25.82 -0.24 13.80
N SER A 95 -25.79 -1.19 12.88
CA SER A 95 -25.07 -2.44 13.10
C SER A 95 -23.56 -2.21 13.18
N PHE A 96 -22.81 -3.18 13.70
CA PHE A 96 -21.35 -3.05 13.80
C PHE A 96 -20.71 -2.82 12.43
N TYR A 97 -21.19 -3.51 11.39
CA TYR A 97 -20.78 -3.28 10.00
C TYR A 97 -21.03 -1.83 9.56
N GLU A 98 -22.22 -1.28 9.81
CA GLU A 98 -22.57 0.09 9.43
C GLU A 98 -21.74 1.12 10.19
N LYS A 99 -21.42 0.88 11.47
CA LYS A 99 -20.51 1.73 12.26
C LYS A 99 -19.10 1.77 11.65
N ILE A 100 -18.55 0.63 11.26
CA ILE A 100 -17.26 0.56 10.57
C ILE A 100 -17.33 1.28 9.22
N PHE A 101 -18.44 1.17 8.49
CA PHE A 101 -18.65 1.87 7.22
C PHE A 101 -18.66 3.39 7.40
N GLN A 102 -19.39 3.89 8.40
CA GLN A 102 -19.37 5.32 8.73
C GLN A 102 -17.97 5.77 9.16
N HIS A 103 -17.23 4.96 9.93
CA HIS A 103 -15.86 5.29 10.32
C HIS A 103 -14.92 5.39 9.11
N GLU A 104 -15.04 4.49 8.13
CA GLU A 104 -14.29 4.53 6.86
C GLU A 104 -14.54 5.84 6.09
N LEU A 105 -15.80 6.26 5.97
CA LEU A 105 -16.15 7.52 5.31
C LEU A 105 -15.52 8.74 6.00
N LEU A 106 -15.48 8.73 7.33
CA LEU A 106 -14.88 9.82 8.10
C LEU A 106 -13.35 9.82 7.97
N LYS A 107 -12.71 8.65 7.96
CA LYS A 107 -11.28 8.50 7.65
C LYS A 107 -10.96 9.04 6.26
N HIS A 108 -11.80 8.75 5.26
CA HIS A 108 -11.66 9.32 3.92
C HIS A 108 -11.67 10.85 3.95
N GLN A 109 -12.66 11.44 4.65
CA GLN A 109 -12.76 12.89 4.80
C GLN A 109 -11.51 13.50 5.46
N GLN A 110 -10.91 12.81 6.44
CA GLN A 110 -9.67 13.25 7.09
C GLN A 110 -8.49 13.26 6.11
N VAL A 111 -8.32 12.18 5.32
CA VAL A 111 -7.28 12.10 4.29
C VAL A 111 -7.42 13.24 3.29
N MET A 112 -8.63 13.48 2.78
CA MET A 112 -8.88 14.54 1.82
C MET A 112 -8.66 15.94 2.41
N SER A 113 -9.01 16.14 3.69
CA SER A 113 -8.74 17.38 4.42
C SER A 113 -7.24 17.66 4.51
N GLY A 114 -6.44 16.67 4.89
CA GLY A 114 -5.00 16.83 5.04
C GLY A 114 -4.26 17.04 3.71
N LEU A 115 -4.68 16.37 2.64
CA LEU A 115 -4.14 16.62 1.29
C LEU A 115 -4.47 18.03 0.80
N THR A 116 -5.68 18.50 1.07
CA THR A 116 -6.11 19.85 0.71
C THR A 116 -5.31 20.90 1.48
N ILE A 117 -5.07 20.69 2.77
CA ILE A 117 -4.20 21.56 3.59
C ILE A 117 -2.78 21.59 3.03
N HIS A 118 -2.21 20.43 2.70
CA HIS A 118 -0.88 20.35 2.10
C HIS A 118 -0.79 21.14 0.78
N LYS A 119 -1.77 20.98 -0.11
CA LYS A 119 -1.85 21.73 -1.37
C LYS A 119 -2.05 23.23 -1.17
N ALA A 120 -2.87 23.63 -0.20
CA ALA A 120 -3.09 25.03 0.13
C ALA A 120 -1.80 25.68 0.66
N ALA A 121 -1.07 25.00 1.54
CA ALA A 121 0.18 25.47 2.10
C ALA A 121 1.24 25.78 1.02
N GLN A 122 1.33 24.96 -0.04
CA GLN A 122 2.22 25.22 -1.18
C GLN A 122 1.95 26.56 -1.89
N LYS A 123 0.74 27.10 -1.76
CA LYS A 123 0.32 28.37 -2.37
C LYS A 123 0.38 29.56 -1.40
N VAL A 124 0.45 29.32 -0.09
CA VAL A 124 0.45 30.37 0.93
C VAL A 124 1.87 30.82 1.26
N GLY A 125 2.79 29.89 1.54
CA GLY A 125 4.16 30.26 1.88
C GLY A 125 5.01 29.10 2.38
N ALA A 126 6.33 29.25 2.28
CA ALA A 126 7.30 28.25 2.73
C ALA A 126 7.28 28.05 4.26
N ASP A 127 6.99 29.11 5.01
CA ASP A 127 6.79 29.08 6.46
C ASP A 127 5.59 28.19 6.85
N VAL A 128 4.48 28.32 6.13
CA VAL A 128 3.28 27.49 6.32
C VAL A 128 3.57 26.04 5.97
N MET A 129 4.27 25.78 4.86
CA MET A 129 4.70 24.43 4.47
C MET A 129 5.57 23.75 5.54
N ALA A 130 6.51 24.48 6.12
CA ALA A 130 7.36 23.96 7.19
C ALA A 130 6.54 23.60 8.44
N ALA A 131 5.61 24.49 8.84
CA ALA A 131 4.76 24.28 10.01
C ALA A 131 3.83 23.05 9.89
N ILE A 132 3.34 22.76 8.69
CA ILE A 132 2.43 21.61 8.46
C ILE A 132 3.15 20.33 8.02
N SER A 133 4.47 20.33 7.87
CA SER A 133 5.22 19.15 7.38
C SER A 133 4.94 17.86 8.18
N PRO A 134 4.82 17.89 9.53
CA PRO A 134 4.47 16.69 10.30
C PRO A 134 3.10 16.08 9.95
N LEU A 135 2.19 16.86 9.36
CA LEU A 135 0.88 16.37 8.90
C LEU A 135 1.00 15.27 7.84
N ASN A 136 2.15 15.15 7.17
CA ASN A 136 2.39 14.09 6.20
C ASN A 136 2.29 12.70 6.84
N THR A 137 2.78 12.51 8.06
CA THR A 137 2.67 11.25 8.81
C THR A 137 1.20 10.91 9.09
N VAL A 138 0.42 11.90 9.53
CA VAL A 138 -1.01 11.73 9.79
C VAL A 138 -1.77 11.35 8.52
N ASN A 139 -1.45 11.99 7.39
CA ASN A 139 -2.06 11.67 6.10
C ASN A 139 -1.67 10.27 5.61
N PHE A 140 -0.43 9.90 5.89
CA PHE A 140 0.15 8.62 5.53
C PHE A 140 -0.60 7.47 6.22
N GLU A 141 -0.67 7.53 7.55
CA GLU A 141 -1.32 6.50 8.37
C GLU A 141 -2.83 6.44 8.12
N ASN A 142 -3.52 7.58 7.99
CA ASN A 142 -4.95 7.58 7.70
C ASN A 142 -5.30 6.90 6.35
N ARG A 143 -4.42 6.98 5.34
CA ARG A 143 -4.61 6.23 4.09
C ARG A 143 -4.44 4.72 4.30
N ALA A 144 -3.42 4.31 5.05
CA ALA A 144 -3.24 2.91 5.41
C ALA A 144 -4.44 2.37 6.19
N HIS A 145 -5.04 3.18 7.07
CA HIS A 145 -6.25 2.80 7.81
C HIS A 145 -7.44 2.65 6.87
N GLN A 146 -7.61 3.50 5.85
CA GLN A 146 -8.67 3.33 4.85
C GLN A 146 -8.58 1.99 4.13
N GLU A 147 -7.39 1.59 3.69
CA GLU A 147 -7.22 0.29 3.03
C GLU A 147 -7.51 -0.88 3.97
N GLN A 148 -7.19 -0.76 5.27
CA GLN A 148 -7.60 -1.72 6.28
C GLN A 148 -9.12 -1.82 6.41
N LEU A 149 -9.78 -0.67 6.54
CA LEU A 149 -11.22 -0.59 6.73
C LEU A 149 -11.98 -1.18 5.54
N LYS A 150 -11.50 -1.03 4.30
CA LYS A 150 -12.11 -1.69 3.14
C LYS A 150 -12.17 -3.21 3.29
N GLY A 151 -11.10 -3.84 3.78
CA GLY A 151 -11.09 -5.27 4.08
C GLY A 151 -12.07 -5.65 5.19
N PHE A 152 -12.23 -4.79 6.20
CA PHE A 152 -13.19 -5.00 7.29
C PHE A 152 -14.60 -5.00 6.74
N LEU A 153 -14.91 -4.05 5.85
CA LEU A 153 -16.22 -3.92 5.24
C LEU A 153 -16.58 -5.12 4.38
N GLU A 154 -15.62 -5.71 3.67
CA GLU A 154 -15.87 -6.93 2.90
C GLU A 154 -16.25 -8.10 3.84
N VAL A 155 -15.45 -8.35 4.88
CA VAL A 155 -15.69 -9.48 5.80
C VAL A 155 -16.95 -9.28 6.64
N LEU A 156 -17.08 -8.11 7.28
CA LEU A 156 -18.23 -7.79 8.11
C LEU A 156 -19.51 -7.68 7.25
N GLY A 157 -19.41 -7.15 6.04
CA GLY A 157 -20.53 -7.02 5.12
C GLY A 157 -21.04 -8.38 4.61
N VAL A 158 -20.15 -9.31 4.25
CA VAL A 158 -20.56 -10.67 3.87
C VAL A 158 -21.26 -11.37 5.03
N ARG A 159 -20.70 -11.28 6.25
CA ARG A 159 -21.35 -11.82 7.46
C ARG A 159 -22.70 -11.21 7.72
N GLU A 160 -22.81 -9.88 7.65
CA GLU A 160 -24.06 -9.16 7.87
C GLU A 160 -25.14 -9.58 6.86
N LEU A 161 -24.79 -9.66 5.58
CA LEU A 161 -25.75 -9.90 4.50
C LEU A 161 -26.14 -11.38 4.34
N THR A 162 -25.25 -12.31 4.71
CA THR A 162 -25.43 -13.74 4.43
C THR A 162 -25.48 -14.62 5.69
N GLY A 163 -25.02 -14.11 6.83
CA GLY A 163 -24.81 -14.91 8.05
C GLY A 163 -23.60 -15.85 7.98
N GLN A 164 -22.77 -15.76 6.93
CA GLN A 164 -21.61 -16.63 6.69
C GLN A 164 -20.31 -15.82 6.66
N ASP A 165 -19.19 -16.47 7.00
CA ASP A 165 -17.86 -15.88 6.83
C ASP A 165 -17.53 -15.67 5.35
N ALA A 166 -16.80 -14.60 5.05
CA ALA A 166 -16.23 -14.41 3.72
C ALA A 166 -15.14 -15.48 3.44
N ASP A 167 -15.11 -16.04 2.23
CA ASP A 167 -14.07 -16.98 1.81
C ASP A 167 -12.67 -16.38 1.98
N HIS A 168 -11.74 -17.15 2.53
CA HIS A 168 -10.39 -16.69 2.85
C HIS A 168 -9.59 -16.29 1.59
N GLY A 169 -9.35 -14.99 1.41
CA GLY A 169 -8.49 -14.46 0.32
C GLY A 169 -8.35 -12.94 0.23
N ILE A 170 -8.65 -12.20 1.31
CA ILE A 170 -8.75 -10.72 1.27
C ILE A 170 -7.68 -10.06 2.15
N TRP A 171 -7.35 -10.65 3.30
CA TRP A 171 -6.51 -10.03 4.32
C TRP A 171 -5.03 -9.88 3.94
N GLY A 172 -4.54 -10.65 2.96
CA GLY A 172 -3.23 -10.44 2.33
C GLY A 172 -3.16 -9.13 1.52
N ARG A 173 -4.20 -8.84 0.72
CA ARG A 173 -4.27 -7.63 -0.13
C ARG A 173 -4.28 -6.32 0.68
N VAL A 174 -4.84 -6.37 1.88
CA VAL A 174 -4.88 -5.24 2.83
C VAL A 174 -3.50 -4.94 3.43
N GLN A 175 -2.72 -5.98 3.78
CA GLN A 175 -1.36 -5.80 4.30
C GLN A 175 -0.42 -5.23 3.22
N ASP A 176 -0.56 -5.66 1.97
CA ASP A 176 0.21 -5.16 0.83
C ASP A 176 -0.07 -3.68 0.53
N ALA A 177 -1.33 -3.26 0.63
CA ALA A 177 -1.72 -1.85 0.47
C ALA A 177 -1.10 -0.95 1.56
N ILE A 178 -1.04 -1.40 2.81
CA ILE A 178 -0.43 -0.67 3.93
C ILE A 178 1.10 -0.54 3.78
N ALA A 179 1.76 -1.55 3.20
CA ALA A 179 3.19 -1.52 2.94
C ALA A 179 3.55 -0.55 1.79
N ALA A 180 2.80 -0.59 0.68
CA ALA A 180 2.93 0.35 -0.44
C ALA A 180 2.55 1.80 -0.05
N PHE A 181 1.57 1.90 0.84
CA PHE A 181 1.40 2.89 1.88
C PHE A 181 2.69 3.64 2.27
N SER A 182 3.42 2.97 3.20
CA SER A 182 4.39 3.45 4.22
C SER A 182 5.43 4.49 3.84
N GLY A 183 5.55 4.83 2.56
CA GLY A 183 6.13 6.11 2.19
C GLY A 183 7.61 6.24 2.56
N VAL A 184 8.41 5.22 2.25
CA VAL A 184 9.78 5.48 1.76
C VAL A 184 9.73 6.17 0.37
N VAL A 185 8.56 6.42 -0.21
CA VAL A 185 8.43 7.06 -1.52
C VAL A 185 7.48 8.26 -1.48
N GLY A 186 8.07 9.45 -1.66
CA GLY A 186 7.42 10.75 -1.49
C GLY A 186 6.51 11.23 -2.62
N SER A 187 5.56 12.07 -2.19
CA SER A 187 5.10 13.34 -2.77
C SER A 187 4.82 13.44 -4.28
N ALA A 188 3.54 13.60 -4.65
CA ALA A 188 2.97 14.89 -5.09
C ALA A 188 1.55 14.74 -5.66
N VAL A 189 0.70 15.74 -5.41
CA VAL A 189 -0.60 15.97 -6.07
C VAL A 189 -0.43 16.98 -7.21
N THR A 190 -1.03 16.77 -8.39
CA THR A 190 -2.07 17.62 -9.05
C THR A 190 -2.37 17.16 -10.49
N GLN A 191 -3.66 16.85 -10.72
CA GLN A 191 -4.51 16.95 -11.93
C GLN A 191 -4.03 16.52 -13.34
N SER A 192 -4.64 15.41 -13.77
CA SER A 192 -5.48 15.24 -14.98
C SER A 192 -4.95 15.64 -16.37
N SER A 193 -4.44 14.65 -17.10
CA SER A 193 -4.86 14.41 -18.49
C SER A 193 -4.63 12.94 -18.87
N ASP A 194 -5.73 12.29 -19.24
CA ASP A 194 -5.82 11.04 -19.98
C ASP A 194 -5.37 9.77 -19.23
N LYS A 195 -6.02 8.65 -19.54
CA LYS A 195 -5.81 7.35 -18.89
C LYS A 195 -4.32 7.07 -18.67
N GLN A 196 -3.88 7.00 -17.41
CA GLN A 196 -2.58 6.43 -17.09
C GLN A 196 -2.64 4.94 -17.43
N ASP A 197 -2.09 4.57 -18.59
CA ASP A 197 -1.52 3.24 -18.71
C ASP A 197 -0.46 3.09 -17.61
N MET A 198 -0.41 1.93 -16.97
CA MET A 198 0.53 1.68 -15.88
C MET A 198 1.97 1.91 -16.34
N ASN A 199 2.77 2.64 -15.56
CA ASN A 199 4.19 2.82 -15.84
C ASN A 199 4.99 1.56 -15.45
N ILE A 200 6.26 1.49 -15.86
CA ILE A 200 7.07 0.28 -15.64
C ILE A 200 7.25 -0.05 -14.16
N GLN A 201 7.44 0.96 -13.30
CA GLN A 201 7.59 0.76 -11.86
C GLN A 201 6.31 0.20 -11.22
N ASP A 202 5.13 0.60 -11.72
CA ASP A 202 3.86 0.06 -11.25
C ASP A 202 3.72 -1.43 -11.63
N VAL A 203 4.08 -1.79 -12.87
CA VAL A 203 3.98 -3.18 -13.35
C VAL A 203 4.96 -4.12 -12.64
N ILE A 204 6.21 -3.70 -12.45
CA ILE A 204 7.21 -4.48 -11.71
C ILE A 204 6.77 -4.66 -10.25
N ARG A 205 6.29 -3.60 -9.59
CA ARG A 205 5.77 -3.70 -8.21
C ARG A 205 4.59 -4.67 -8.08
N MET A 206 3.70 -4.74 -9.07
CA MET A 206 2.62 -5.73 -9.06
C MET A 206 3.15 -7.16 -9.06
N ASP A 207 4.22 -7.44 -9.82
CA ASP A 207 4.86 -8.74 -9.85
C ASP A 207 5.55 -9.08 -8.52
N HIS A 208 6.27 -8.10 -7.93
CA HIS A 208 6.90 -8.22 -6.61
C HIS A 208 5.88 -8.57 -5.53
N ASN A 209 4.75 -7.86 -5.51
CA ASN A 209 3.68 -8.13 -4.55
C ASN A 209 3.10 -9.53 -4.75
N LYS A 210 2.83 -9.92 -5.99
CA LYS A 210 2.29 -11.25 -6.31
C LYS A 210 3.21 -12.36 -5.82
N VAL A 211 4.52 -12.25 -6.04
CA VAL A 211 5.45 -13.32 -5.62
C VAL A 211 5.61 -13.39 -4.11
N ASN A 212 5.61 -12.24 -3.40
CA ASN A 212 5.66 -12.19 -1.94
C ASN A 212 4.44 -12.88 -1.29
N ILE A 213 3.25 -12.68 -1.85
CA ILE A 213 2.03 -13.39 -1.43
C ILE A 213 2.23 -14.90 -1.63
N LEU A 214 2.68 -15.32 -2.81
CA LEU A 214 2.87 -16.75 -3.12
C LEU A 214 3.88 -17.42 -2.19
N PHE A 215 4.98 -16.75 -1.83
CA PHE A 215 5.94 -17.26 -0.83
C PHE A 215 5.27 -17.48 0.52
N THR A 216 4.48 -16.51 0.98
CA THR A 216 3.78 -16.59 2.26
C THR A 216 2.78 -17.74 2.28
N GLU A 217 1.93 -17.84 1.25
CA GLU A 217 0.94 -18.91 1.09
C GLU A 217 1.59 -20.30 1.04
N LEU A 218 2.70 -20.43 0.30
CA LEU A 218 3.48 -21.68 0.23
C LEU A 218 4.01 -22.09 1.62
N LEU A 219 4.63 -21.15 2.34
CA LEU A 219 5.25 -21.45 3.63
C LEU A 219 4.22 -21.81 4.71
N GLN A 220 3.03 -21.21 4.66
CA GLN A 220 1.93 -21.47 5.59
C GLN A 220 1.13 -22.75 5.26
N SER A 221 1.08 -23.16 3.99
CA SER A 221 0.34 -24.35 3.57
C SER A 221 0.95 -25.64 4.10
N ASN A 222 0.13 -26.59 4.57
CA ASN A 222 0.53 -27.96 4.87
C ASN A 222 0.01 -28.97 3.82
N ASP A 223 -0.70 -28.50 2.79
CA ASP A 223 -1.20 -29.34 1.70
C ASP A 223 -0.12 -29.46 0.61
N PRO A 224 0.43 -30.67 0.36
CA PRO A 224 1.48 -30.88 -0.63
C PRO A 224 1.08 -30.45 -2.05
N LYS A 225 -0.20 -30.57 -2.42
CA LYS A 225 -0.68 -30.14 -3.75
C LYS A 225 -0.62 -28.63 -3.89
N LYS A 226 -1.11 -27.90 -2.88
CA LYS A 226 -1.05 -26.42 -2.85
C LYS A 226 0.39 -25.92 -2.83
N ILE A 227 1.28 -26.54 -2.03
CA ILE A 227 2.70 -26.19 -2.01
C ILE A 227 3.31 -26.33 -3.41
N GLN A 228 3.02 -27.44 -4.10
CA GLN A 228 3.50 -27.66 -5.47
C GLN A 228 2.92 -26.65 -6.46
N GLU A 229 1.64 -26.31 -6.35
CA GLU A 229 0.97 -25.30 -7.19
C GLU A 229 1.57 -23.90 -6.98
N TYR A 230 1.71 -23.46 -5.72
CA TYR A 230 2.30 -22.17 -5.38
C TYR A 230 3.75 -22.09 -5.85
N PHE A 231 4.56 -23.13 -5.60
CA PHE A 231 5.94 -23.15 -6.08
C PHE A 231 6.01 -23.11 -7.60
N GLY A 232 5.16 -23.88 -8.29
CA GLY A 232 5.08 -23.85 -9.75
C GLY A 232 4.71 -22.48 -10.30
N GLN A 233 3.90 -21.71 -9.56
CA GLN A 233 3.56 -20.33 -9.92
C GLN A 233 4.71 -19.35 -9.63
N ILE A 234 5.36 -19.44 -8.46
CA ILE A 234 6.57 -18.66 -8.11
C ILE A 234 7.65 -18.86 -9.17
N TYR A 235 7.93 -20.11 -9.53
CA TYR A 235 8.92 -20.46 -10.53
C TYR A 235 8.64 -19.77 -11.87
N LYS A 236 7.39 -19.84 -12.35
CA LYS A 236 7.00 -19.22 -13.63
C LYS A 236 7.06 -17.69 -13.56
N ASP A 237 6.57 -17.10 -12.47
CA ASP A 237 6.49 -15.66 -12.32
C ASP A 237 7.87 -15.03 -12.19
N LEU A 238 8.74 -15.56 -11.33
CA LEU A 238 10.11 -15.05 -11.16
C LEU A 238 10.96 -15.22 -12.42
N THR A 239 10.84 -16.37 -13.10
CA THR A 239 11.58 -16.61 -14.35
C THR A 239 11.14 -15.62 -15.43
N ALA A 240 9.83 -15.44 -15.63
CA ALA A 240 9.33 -14.55 -16.66
C ALA A 240 9.54 -13.06 -16.34
N HIS A 241 9.51 -12.71 -15.06
CA HIS A 241 9.79 -11.36 -14.59
C HIS A 241 11.25 -10.98 -14.82
N SER A 242 12.19 -11.75 -14.24
CA SER A 242 13.63 -11.48 -14.37
C SER A 242 14.09 -11.45 -15.83
N GLU A 243 13.70 -12.42 -16.66
CA GLU A 243 14.03 -12.39 -18.10
C GLU A 243 13.47 -11.14 -18.81
N ALA A 244 12.30 -10.65 -18.43
CA ALA A 244 11.72 -9.45 -19.02
C ALA A 244 12.44 -8.16 -18.55
N GLU A 245 12.95 -8.12 -17.32
CA GLU A 245 13.76 -7.00 -16.84
C GLU A 245 15.12 -6.95 -17.53
N GLU A 246 15.78 -8.11 -17.64
CA GLU A 246 17.04 -8.27 -18.37
C GLU A 246 16.91 -7.85 -19.84
N GLU A 247 15.79 -8.18 -20.48
CA GLU A 247 15.55 -7.86 -21.90
C GLU A 247 15.13 -6.40 -22.14
N ILE A 248 14.30 -5.84 -21.27
CA ILE A 248 13.61 -4.56 -21.53
C ILE A 248 14.07 -3.43 -20.60
N VAL A 249 14.25 -3.70 -19.30
CA VAL A 249 14.43 -2.66 -18.28
C VAL A 249 15.90 -2.32 -18.12
N TYR A 250 16.75 -3.31 -17.85
CA TYR A 250 18.18 -3.11 -17.56
C TYR A 250 18.91 -2.37 -18.68
N PRO A 251 18.71 -2.68 -19.98
CA PRO A 251 19.34 -1.92 -21.07
C PRO A 251 18.94 -0.45 -21.12
N ARG A 252 17.75 -0.09 -20.60
CA ARG A 252 17.23 1.28 -20.60
C ARG A 252 17.71 2.09 -19.42
N VAL A 253 17.97 1.46 -18.28
CA VAL A 253 18.39 2.15 -17.06
C VAL A 253 19.90 2.21 -16.90
N ARG A 254 20.65 1.28 -17.51
CA ARG A 254 22.09 1.10 -17.29
C ARG A 254 22.93 2.37 -17.37
N SER A 255 22.62 3.27 -18.31
CA SER A 255 23.38 4.51 -18.52
C SER A 255 23.22 5.54 -17.40
N PHE A 256 22.12 5.51 -16.64
CA PHE A 256 21.83 6.50 -15.59
C PHE A 256 21.67 5.90 -14.20
N TYR A 257 21.35 4.61 -14.09
CA TYR A 257 21.35 3.88 -12.81
C TYR A 257 22.78 3.48 -12.42
N GLY A 258 23.63 3.16 -13.41
CA GLY A 258 25.04 2.82 -13.20
C GLY A 258 25.36 1.40 -13.67
N GLU A 259 26.53 1.22 -14.29
CA GLU A 259 26.96 -0.10 -14.81
C GLU A 259 27.09 -1.13 -13.69
N ALA A 260 27.72 -0.74 -12.57
CA ALA A 260 27.96 -1.61 -11.43
C ALA A 260 26.64 -2.01 -10.74
N ASP A 261 25.77 -1.04 -10.44
CA ASP A 261 24.49 -1.28 -9.78
C ASP A 261 23.55 -2.13 -10.66
N THR A 262 23.56 -1.91 -11.99
CA THR A 262 22.80 -2.76 -12.92
C THR A 262 23.39 -4.17 -12.99
N GLN A 263 24.72 -4.32 -12.93
CA GLN A 263 25.37 -5.64 -12.97
C GLN A 263 25.08 -6.44 -11.68
N GLU A 264 25.01 -5.79 -10.53
CA GLU A 264 24.62 -6.43 -9.27
C GLU A 264 23.23 -7.07 -9.39
N LEU A 265 22.24 -6.34 -9.93
CA LEU A 265 20.88 -6.89 -10.17
C LEU A 265 20.90 -8.12 -11.08
N PHE A 266 21.70 -8.11 -12.16
CA PHE A 266 21.88 -9.30 -13.01
C PHE A 266 22.46 -10.50 -12.24
N ASP A 267 23.45 -10.25 -11.39
CA ASP A 267 24.13 -11.30 -10.63
C ASP A 267 23.19 -11.92 -9.58
N GLU A 268 22.38 -11.09 -8.92
CA GLU A 268 21.30 -11.52 -8.02
C GLU A 268 20.25 -12.36 -8.74
N GLN A 269 19.77 -11.90 -9.91
CA GLN A 269 18.81 -12.67 -10.73
C GLN A 269 19.37 -14.01 -11.19
N ALA A 270 20.66 -14.06 -11.54
CA ALA A 270 21.33 -15.30 -11.87
C ALA A 270 21.40 -16.26 -10.66
N GLN A 271 21.60 -15.75 -9.44
CA GLN A 271 21.54 -16.53 -8.21
C GLN A 271 20.13 -17.06 -7.93
N MET A 272 19.11 -16.22 -8.07
CA MET A 272 17.71 -16.60 -7.88
C MET A 272 17.30 -17.71 -8.85
N LYS A 273 17.65 -17.59 -10.13
CA LYS A 273 17.37 -18.60 -11.17
C LYS A 273 18.02 -19.96 -10.86
N ARG A 274 19.28 -19.96 -10.38
CA ARG A 274 19.95 -21.20 -9.93
C ARG A 274 19.21 -21.85 -8.76
N LEU A 275 18.84 -21.07 -7.76
CA LEU A 275 18.14 -21.59 -6.58
C LEU A 275 16.73 -22.10 -6.92
N LEU A 276 16.03 -21.45 -7.87
CA LEU A 276 14.76 -21.95 -8.41
C LEU A 276 14.88 -23.34 -9.02
N GLU A 277 15.93 -23.59 -9.80
CA GLU A 277 16.20 -24.92 -10.37
C GLU A 277 16.53 -25.96 -9.30
N GLU A 278 17.33 -25.58 -8.29
CA GLU A 278 17.63 -26.44 -7.15
C GLU A 278 16.36 -26.83 -6.39
N ILE A 279 15.49 -25.87 -6.06
CA ILE A 279 14.23 -26.13 -5.35
C ILE A 279 13.28 -26.99 -6.20
N ARG A 280 13.24 -26.77 -7.52
CA ARG A 280 12.41 -27.56 -8.44
C ARG A 280 12.75 -29.05 -8.41
N ALA A 281 14.00 -29.41 -8.12
CA ALA A 281 14.46 -30.79 -8.01
C ALA A 281 14.13 -31.45 -6.65
N ILE A 282 13.69 -30.68 -5.65
CA ILE A 282 13.38 -31.17 -4.31
C ILE A 282 11.92 -31.62 -4.26
N ASN A 283 11.65 -32.74 -3.59
CA ASN A 283 10.28 -33.18 -3.32
C ASN A 283 9.58 -32.15 -2.41
N PRO A 284 8.41 -31.59 -2.78
CA PRO A 284 7.68 -30.62 -1.95
C PRO A 284 7.33 -31.09 -0.53
N SER A 285 7.32 -32.40 -0.29
CA SER A 285 7.08 -33.00 1.03
C SER A 285 8.35 -33.19 1.86
N ALA A 286 9.54 -32.94 1.30
CA ALA A 286 10.80 -33.09 2.00
C ALA A 286 11.01 -31.92 2.98
N PRO A 287 11.56 -32.18 4.19
CA PRO A 287 11.78 -31.13 5.20
C PRO A 287 12.58 -29.93 4.67
N GLU A 288 13.58 -30.18 3.82
CA GLU A 288 14.45 -29.16 3.25
C GLU A 288 13.79 -28.25 2.20
N PHE A 289 12.61 -28.61 1.68
CA PHE A 289 11.94 -27.84 0.62
C PHE A 289 11.58 -26.43 1.09
N LYS A 290 10.86 -26.32 2.22
CA LYS A 290 10.46 -25.02 2.76
C LYS A 290 11.64 -24.20 3.24
N ASP A 291 12.70 -24.83 3.74
CA ASP A 291 13.92 -24.12 4.14
C ASP A 291 14.62 -23.48 2.93
N ARG A 292 14.68 -24.19 1.80
CA ARG A 292 15.21 -23.64 0.54
C ARG A 292 14.30 -22.54 -0.02
N VAL A 293 12.99 -22.67 0.10
CA VAL A 293 12.03 -21.63 -0.30
C VAL A 293 12.19 -20.37 0.56
N ARG A 294 12.44 -20.47 1.88
CA ARG A 294 12.75 -19.30 2.72
C ARG A 294 14.02 -18.60 2.26
N ASN A 295 15.08 -19.35 1.97
CA ASN A 295 16.31 -18.77 1.41
C ASN A 295 16.05 -18.04 0.08
N LEU A 296 15.22 -18.61 -0.80
CA LEU A 296 14.83 -17.93 -2.04
C LEU A 296 14.03 -16.65 -1.76
N MET A 297 13.09 -16.69 -0.81
CA MET A 297 12.31 -15.53 -0.39
C MET A 297 13.19 -14.40 0.13
N ASP A 298 14.23 -14.71 0.90
CA ASP A 298 15.16 -13.71 1.43
C ASP A 298 15.95 -13.03 0.30
N ILE A 299 16.52 -13.80 -0.62
CA ILE A 299 17.27 -13.28 -1.79
C ILE A 299 16.36 -12.42 -2.68
N VAL A 300 15.16 -12.91 -2.99
CA VAL A 300 14.17 -12.15 -3.78
C VAL A 300 13.78 -10.86 -3.04
N GLY A 301 13.64 -10.91 -1.72
CA GLY A 301 13.31 -9.75 -0.91
C GLY A 301 14.42 -8.68 -0.90
N ASP A 302 15.69 -9.07 -0.90
CA ASP A 302 16.83 -8.17 -1.05
C ASP A 302 16.82 -7.49 -2.43
N HIS A 303 16.67 -8.29 -3.49
CA HIS A 303 16.59 -7.81 -4.87
C HIS A 303 15.47 -6.76 -5.06
N ILE A 304 14.25 -7.10 -4.62
CA ILE A 304 13.09 -6.20 -4.66
C ILE A 304 13.40 -4.89 -3.93
N ARG A 305 14.03 -4.96 -2.74
CA ARG A 305 14.38 -3.74 -1.98
C ARG A 305 15.36 -2.86 -2.74
N GLN A 306 16.40 -3.43 -3.35
CA GLN A 306 17.36 -2.68 -4.13
C GLN A 306 16.66 -1.98 -5.30
N GLU A 307 15.91 -2.72 -6.11
CA GLU A 307 15.21 -2.18 -7.27
C GLU A 307 14.22 -1.07 -6.90
N GLU A 308 13.37 -1.30 -5.90
CA GLU A 308 12.32 -0.34 -5.54
C GLU A 308 12.85 0.92 -4.86
N SER A 309 13.93 0.82 -4.09
CA SER A 309 14.50 1.95 -3.36
C SER A 309 15.49 2.77 -4.19
N THR A 310 16.20 2.16 -5.14
CA THR A 310 17.28 2.81 -5.89
C THR A 310 17.01 2.90 -7.40
N MET A 311 16.76 1.77 -8.08
CA MET A 311 16.51 1.74 -9.53
C MET A 311 15.24 2.52 -9.89
N PHE A 312 14.15 2.34 -9.14
CA PHE A 312 12.89 3.03 -9.41
C PHE A 312 12.98 4.55 -9.20
N ALA A 313 13.77 4.98 -8.22
CA ALA A 313 14.07 6.40 -8.02
C ALA A 313 14.87 6.94 -9.21
N SER A 314 15.85 6.17 -9.70
CA SER A 314 16.64 6.52 -10.88
C SER A 314 15.81 6.61 -12.15
N ILE A 315 14.88 5.66 -12.37
CA ILE A 315 13.92 5.72 -13.50
C ILE A 315 13.07 6.99 -13.40
N ARG A 316 12.52 7.31 -12.23
CA ARG A 316 11.67 8.49 -12.02
C ARG A 316 12.40 9.81 -12.30
N ASN A 317 13.69 9.86 -11.98
CA ASN A 317 14.49 11.07 -12.16
C ASN A 317 14.97 11.26 -13.60
N ASN A 318 15.00 10.20 -14.43
CA ASN A 318 15.64 10.22 -15.75
C ASN A 318 14.68 9.96 -16.92
N LEU A 319 13.51 9.35 -16.70
CA LEU A 319 12.54 9.04 -17.75
C LEU A 319 11.24 9.82 -17.58
N SER A 320 10.63 10.20 -18.72
CA SER A 320 9.29 10.81 -18.75
C SER A 320 8.19 9.75 -18.57
N SER A 321 6.99 10.19 -18.19
CA SER A 321 5.83 9.30 -18.05
C SER A 321 5.59 8.45 -19.30
N THR A 322 5.61 9.07 -20.49
CA THR A 322 5.44 8.37 -21.77
C THR A 322 6.51 7.30 -22.00
N GLN A 323 7.78 7.58 -21.66
CA GLN A 323 8.84 6.58 -21.78
C GLN A 323 8.60 5.40 -20.82
N THR A 324 8.18 5.69 -19.58
CA THR A 324 7.91 4.64 -18.59
C THR A 324 6.70 3.78 -18.96
N GLU A 325 5.67 4.36 -19.58
CA GLU A 325 4.49 3.64 -20.12
C GLU A 325 4.85 2.77 -21.34
N GLU A 326 5.72 3.27 -22.22
CA GLU A 326 6.23 2.51 -23.36
C GLU A 326 7.04 1.30 -22.90
N ILE A 327 7.95 1.50 -21.93
CA ILE A 327 8.74 0.42 -21.32
C ILE A 327 7.79 -0.58 -20.65
N ALA A 328 6.76 -0.13 -19.93
CA ALA A 328 5.76 -1.02 -19.33
C ALA A 328 5.06 -1.89 -20.38
N THR A 329 4.72 -1.33 -21.53
CA THR A 329 4.09 -2.06 -22.64
C THR A 329 5.04 -3.11 -23.22
N GLN A 330 6.30 -2.74 -23.44
CA GLN A 330 7.34 -3.66 -23.93
C GLN A 330 7.61 -4.78 -22.92
N PHE A 331 7.69 -4.46 -21.63
CA PHE A 331 7.87 -5.41 -20.54
C PHE A 331 6.72 -6.42 -20.48
N LYS A 332 5.47 -5.96 -20.49
CA LYS A 332 4.28 -6.84 -20.51
C LYS A 332 4.29 -7.78 -21.72
N ALA A 333 4.68 -7.27 -22.89
CA ALA A 333 4.77 -8.09 -24.10
C ALA A 333 5.89 -9.14 -24.02
N ALA A 334 7.08 -8.76 -23.55
CA ALA A 334 8.19 -9.68 -23.34
C ALA A 334 7.82 -10.77 -22.33
N LYS A 335 7.29 -10.37 -21.17
CA LYS A 335 6.83 -11.29 -20.13
C LYS A 335 5.78 -12.27 -20.63
N SER A 336 4.76 -11.80 -21.36
CA SER A 336 3.73 -12.65 -21.96
C SER A 336 4.32 -13.68 -22.93
N ARG A 337 5.27 -13.27 -23.77
CA ARG A 337 6.01 -14.16 -24.68
C ARG A 337 6.81 -15.22 -23.91
N ILE A 338 7.49 -14.83 -22.82
CA ILE A 338 8.27 -15.76 -21.98
C ILE A 338 7.34 -16.75 -21.27
N GLN A 339 6.23 -16.28 -20.69
CA GLN A 339 5.22 -17.13 -20.06
C GLN A 339 4.62 -18.16 -21.03
N ALA A 340 4.38 -17.76 -22.29
CA ALA A 340 3.90 -18.69 -23.32
C ALA A 340 4.93 -19.80 -23.61
N LYS A 341 6.23 -19.50 -23.61
CA LYS A 341 7.30 -20.52 -23.76
C LYS A 341 7.34 -21.47 -22.56
N LEU A 342 7.25 -20.93 -21.34
CA LEU A 342 7.23 -21.73 -20.10
C LEU A 342 6.00 -22.65 -20.03
N GLY A 343 4.85 -22.21 -20.57
CA GLY A 343 3.62 -23.02 -20.66
C GLY A 343 3.61 -24.05 -21.79
N GLY A 344 4.39 -23.85 -22.85
CA GLY A 344 4.46 -24.75 -24.02
C GLY A 344 5.35 -25.99 -23.85
N GLY A 345 6.19 -26.03 -22.81
CA GLY A 345 7.17 -27.11 -22.57
C GLY A 345 6.61 -28.46 -22.12
N THR A 346 5.30 -28.58 -21.84
CA THR A 346 4.67 -29.81 -21.34
C THR A 346 3.98 -30.67 -22.41
N LYS A 347 4.20 -30.41 -23.70
CA LYS A 347 3.64 -31.22 -24.80
C LYS A 347 4.68 -31.78 -25.77
N THR A 348 5.70 -32.47 -25.27
CA THR A 348 6.49 -33.42 -26.10
C THR A 348 7.14 -34.46 -25.20
N GLY A 349 6.48 -35.61 -25.04
CA GLY A 349 7.06 -36.75 -24.31
C GLY A 349 6.08 -37.89 -24.01
N ALA A 350 5.12 -38.16 -24.88
CA ALA A 350 4.32 -39.38 -24.84
C ALA A 350 4.02 -39.82 -26.27
N ASN A 351 5.01 -40.43 -26.90
CA ASN A 351 4.90 -41.32 -28.06
C ASN A 351 6.25 -42.01 -28.22
N VAL A 352 6.44 -43.13 -27.52
CA VAL A 352 6.83 -44.46 -28.05
C VAL A 352 6.34 -45.50 -27.05
#